data_AF-A0A0W8CG20-F1
#
_entry.id   AF-A0A0W8CG20-F1
#
_cell.length_a   1.000
_cell.length_b   1.000
_cell.length_c   1.000
_cell.angle_alpha   90.00
_cell.angle_beta   90.00
_cell.angle_gamma   90.00
#
_symmetry.space_group_name_H-M   'P 1'
#
loop_
_entity.id
_entity.type
_entity.pdbx_description
1 polymer ?
#
loop_
_entity_poly.entity_id
_entity_poly.type
_entity_poly.pdbx_seq_one_letter_code
_entity_poly.pdbx_strand_id
1 'polypeptide(L)'
;MSGNSVNGQELTVKTSTFARSTMFGPNEQWCYTNMFQRKEECDGFVISQQSLPVLEHTPGRMIGAQDRVVQLHDLAASYLVDLDPGRKGLRVVYNAKFQTPEPVRNRSASDEFCPPSPRNLTTDVESKAQSRRLLTLARGVTRIPELVRSRRFGFQVPANLDTIEVSNPRCPCCTRSLSPVKLSLSAAASAISHRSLAHLKTNTRRCYLCGYLVCVNCWQSERMESMAGRVALIVVCTRCQACVDACNYSEISSDRKYGPPRVVEDTSESSIASLLIDFLSDSLKHSTVGSTEHSTVLAVIRALLQNDQENDGDVCDDERNVEESIARVDRFLGDEDSYPLLEDCTLANADKRDYVLDLPDDPVTSVPRGPMPSNESLRLSTARDAGLLLLADQLAPEVPRTVKSLIDIRDLELICQLAAKTMDCPIALVSVMGVNHEHILASTNPQLAGAAVPRDHTMCQHQLMSQDPLVFIHPEADVRLHAIHTIKLLSLRTYVGFSVTAPTQDGRDQIAVGSLCCADMKPHPELTRCQYAMMQNLARTASLLMQHKGKQLQQRAAPA
;
A
#
# COMPACT_ATOMS: atom_id res chain seq x y z
N MET A 1 -15.56 -5.10 24.30
CA MET A 1 -15.07 -4.00 25.15
C MET A 1 -13.56 -4.11 25.20
N SER A 2 -12.88 -3.40 24.33
CA SER A 2 -11.42 -3.28 24.30
C SER A 2 -11.01 -2.29 25.39
N GLY A 3 -10.55 -2.81 26.52
CA GLY A 3 -9.99 -2.00 27.60
C GLY A 3 -8.62 -1.46 27.19
N ASN A 4 -8.35 -0.20 27.54
CA ASN A 4 -7.06 0.45 27.32
C ASN A 4 -5.90 -0.41 27.85
N SER A 5 -4.90 -0.65 27.00
CA SER A 5 -3.66 -1.34 27.34
C SER A 5 -2.84 -0.50 28.32
N VAL A 6 -2.88 -0.87 29.60
CA VAL A 6 -1.89 -0.45 30.59
C VAL A 6 -0.86 -1.58 30.68
N ASN A 7 0.40 -1.30 30.36
CA ASN A 7 1.57 -2.20 30.47
C ASN A 7 1.78 -3.31 29.40
N GLY A 8 1.33 -3.12 28.15
CA GLY A 8 1.66 -4.07 27.07
C GLY A 8 1.06 -5.47 27.24
N GLN A 9 0.00 -5.56 28.05
CA GLN A 9 -0.81 -6.75 28.25
C GLN A 9 -2.24 -6.47 27.76
N GLU A 10 -2.83 -7.45 27.10
CA GLU A 10 -4.20 -7.35 26.60
C GLU A 10 -4.98 -8.63 26.95
N LEU A 11 -6.06 -8.48 27.72
CA LEU A 11 -6.96 -9.58 28.06
C LEU A 11 -8.24 -9.45 27.23
N THR A 12 -8.55 -10.47 26.44
CA THR A 12 -9.78 -10.55 25.67
C THR A 12 -10.50 -11.86 25.95
N VAL A 13 -11.82 -11.87 25.82
CA VAL A 13 -12.61 -13.11 25.85
C VAL A 13 -12.96 -13.48 24.41
N LYS A 14 -12.64 -14.71 24.01
CA LYS A 14 -12.83 -15.19 22.64
C LYS A 14 -13.60 -16.51 22.63
N THR A 15 -14.30 -16.73 21.54
CA THR A 15 -15.01 -17.97 21.24
C THR A 15 -14.52 -18.49 19.90
N SER A 16 -14.01 -19.72 19.87
CA SER A 16 -13.58 -20.40 18.65
C SER A 16 -14.49 -21.59 18.37
N THR A 17 -14.85 -21.78 17.11
CA THR A 17 -15.68 -22.90 16.67
C THR A 17 -14.88 -23.83 15.77
N PHE A 18 -15.07 -25.13 15.96
CA PHE A 18 -14.38 -26.17 15.22
C PHE A 18 -15.42 -27.04 14.50
N ALA A 19 -15.16 -27.33 13.23
CA ALA A 19 -15.93 -28.34 12.53
C ALA A 19 -15.72 -29.71 13.19
N ARG A 20 -16.78 -30.51 13.25
CA ARG A 20 -16.80 -31.87 13.82
C ARG A 20 -15.52 -32.68 13.55
N SER A 21 -15.01 -33.31 14.60
CA SER A 21 -13.81 -34.16 14.56
C SER A 21 -14.07 -35.58 14.01
N THR A 22 -15.34 -35.97 13.85
CA THR A 22 -15.79 -37.27 13.36
C THR A 22 -16.92 -37.11 12.34
N MET A 23 -17.08 -38.08 11.42
CA MET A 23 -18.23 -38.10 10.51
C MET A 23 -19.53 -38.17 11.33
N PHE A 24 -20.46 -37.25 11.05
CA PHE A 24 -21.73 -37.07 11.75
C PHE A 24 -21.66 -36.59 13.22
N GLY A 25 -20.47 -36.27 13.75
CA GLY A 25 -20.33 -35.67 15.07
C GLY A 25 -20.87 -34.23 15.15
N PRO A 26 -21.19 -33.75 16.38
CA PRO A 26 -21.50 -32.34 16.61
C PRO A 26 -20.30 -31.43 16.32
N ASN A 27 -20.55 -30.16 16.00
CA ASN A 27 -19.48 -29.16 15.96
C ASN A 27 -19.00 -28.89 17.39
N GLU A 28 -17.81 -28.32 17.53
CA GLU A 28 -17.23 -28.02 18.84
C GLU A 28 -17.06 -26.51 19.00
N GLN A 29 -17.17 -26.00 20.23
CA GLN A 29 -16.96 -24.59 20.57
C GLN A 29 -16.04 -24.50 21.78
N TRP A 30 -15.11 -23.55 21.77
CA TRP A 30 -14.22 -23.25 22.89
C TRP A 30 -14.33 -21.77 23.25
N CYS A 31 -14.83 -21.49 24.45
CA CYS A 31 -14.85 -20.15 25.03
C CYS A 31 -13.68 -20.03 26.02
N TYR A 32 -12.82 -19.02 25.84
CA TYR A 32 -11.60 -18.86 26.62
C TYR A 32 -11.23 -17.40 26.85
N THR A 33 -10.49 -17.16 27.94
CA THR A 33 -9.70 -15.94 28.10
C THR A 33 -8.45 -16.03 27.21
N ASN A 34 -8.11 -14.95 26.53
CA ASN A 34 -6.95 -14.80 25.67
C ASN A 34 -6.13 -13.61 26.18
N MET A 35 -5.06 -13.92 26.92
CA MET A 35 -4.13 -12.95 27.48
C MET A 35 -2.90 -12.84 26.58
N PHE A 36 -2.69 -11.66 25.98
CA PHE A 36 -1.45 -11.30 25.30
C PHE A 36 -0.50 -10.61 26.29
N GLN A 37 0.77 -10.98 26.29
CA GLN A 37 1.80 -10.37 27.11
C GLN A 37 3.08 -10.21 26.29
N ARG A 38 3.54 -8.96 26.13
CA ARG A 38 4.86 -8.69 25.55
C ARG A 38 5.95 -9.07 26.56
N LYS A 39 7.06 -9.65 26.10
CA LYS A 39 8.24 -9.90 26.95
C LYS A 39 9.06 -8.61 27.01
N GLU A 40 9.40 -8.16 28.22
CA GLU A 40 10.22 -6.95 28.41
C GLU A 40 11.70 -7.19 28.08
N GLU A 41 12.20 -8.41 28.32
CA GLU A 41 13.64 -8.74 28.22
C GLU A 41 14.07 -9.28 26.85
N CYS A 42 13.13 -9.66 25.98
CA CYS A 42 13.39 -10.26 24.68
C CYS A 42 12.35 -9.78 23.67
N ASP A 43 12.74 -9.53 22.42
CA ASP A 43 11.83 -9.22 21.30
C ASP A 43 10.91 -10.42 21.00
N GLY A 44 9.87 -10.59 21.80
CA GLY A 44 8.94 -11.71 21.76
C GLY A 44 7.70 -11.47 22.60
N PHE A 45 6.76 -12.40 22.55
CA PHE A 45 5.49 -12.31 23.27
C PHE A 45 4.92 -13.70 23.61
N VAL A 46 4.03 -13.72 24.59
CA VAL A 46 3.27 -14.90 24.98
C VAL A 46 1.78 -14.63 24.81
N ILE A 47 1.07 -15.60 24.25
CA ILE A 47 -0.39 -15.64 24.26
C ILE A 47 -0.79 -16.81 25.13
N SER A 48 -1.48 -16.55 26.24
CA SER A 48 -2.03 -17.57 27.13
C SER A 48 -3.54 -17.64 26.94
N GLN A 49 -4.04 -18.85 26.77
CA GLN A 49 -5.44 -19.14 26.50
C GLN A 49 -5.96 -20.13 27.54
N GLN A 50 -7.06 -19.79 28.21
CA GLN A 50 -7.65 -20.65 29.24
C GLN A 50 -9.16 -20.73 29.10
N SER A 51 -9.69 -21.96 29.04
CA SER A 51 -11.12 -22.23 29.03
C SER A 51 -11.85 -21.46 30.12
N LEU A 52 -12.96 -20.85 29.74
CA LEU A 52 -13.91 -20.29 30.70
C LEU A 52 -14.65 -21.42 31.43
N PRO A 53 -15.01 -21.21 32.71
CA PRO A 53 -15.92 -22.08 33.45
C PRO A 53 -17.21 -22.37 32.70
N VAL A 54 -17.75 -23.58 32.92
CA VAL A 54 -18.98 -24.09 32.28
C VAL A 54 -20.19 -23.17 32.50
N LEU A 55 -20.27 -22.55 33.68
CA LEU A 55 -21.38 -21.68 34.10
C LEU A 55 -21.22 -20.21 33.71
N GLU A 56 -20.05 -19.81 33.20
CA GLU A 56 -19.80 -18.41 32.87
C GLU A 56 -20.53 -18.01 31.58
N HIS A 57 -21.48 -17.08 31.65
CA HIS A 57 -22.17 -16.60 30.47
C HIS A 57 -21.26 -15.70 29.64
N THR A 58 -21.06 -16.06 28.37
CA THR A 58 -20.21 -15.29 27.44
C THR A 58 -21.01 -14.98 26.17
N PRO A 59 -20.97 -13.74 25.65
CA PRO A 59 -21.52 -13.43 24.33
C PRO A 59 -20.94 -14.39 23.26
N GLY A 60 -21.81 -15.06 22.51
CA GLY A 60 -21.43 -16.05 21.49
C GLY A 60 -21.27 -17.50 21.98
N ARG A 61 -21.40 -17.76 23.28
CA ARG A 61 -21.55 -19.13 23.79
C ARG A 61 -22.94 -19.66 23.39
N MET A 62 -22.98 -20.79 22.70
CA MET A 62 -24.23 -21.47 22.40
C MET A 62 -24.75 -22.18 23.66
N ILE A 63 -25.99 -21.87 24.07
CA ILE A 63 -26.61 -22.40 25.30
C ILE A 63 -28.00 -22.95 24.93
N GLY A 64 -28.17 -24.27 25.02
CA GLY A 64 -29.48 -24.92 24.80
C GLY A 64 -29.37 -26.41 24.44
N ALA A 65 -30.34 -27.21 24.89
CA ALA A 65 -30.40 -28.66 24.61
C ALA A 65 -30.66 -29.01 23.13
N GLN A 66 -31.06 -28.03 22.31
CA GLN A 66 -31.29 -28.19 20.87
C GLN A 66 -30.07 -27.87 20.00
N ASP A 67 -29.01 -27.31 20.58
CA ASP A 67 -27.80 -26.95 19.86
C ASP A 67 -26.81 -28.12 19.87
N ARG A 68 -26.60 -28.74 18.70
CA ARG A 68 -25.65 -29.86 18.49
C ARG A 68 -24.19 -29.40 18.53
N VAL A 69 -23.80 -28.62 19.52
CA VAL A 69 -22.45 -28.07 19.68
C VAL A 69 -21.86 -28.50 21.02
N VAL A 70 -20.71 -29.17 20.98
CA VAL A 70 -19.97 -29.61 22.17
C VAL A 70 -19.06 -28.51 22.65
N GLN A 71 -19.23 -28.08 23.91
CA GLN A 71 -18.35 -27.11 24.53
C GLN A 71 -17.06 -27.77 25.02
N LEU A 72 -15.92 -27.17 24.69
CA LEU A 72 -14.60 -27.57 25.14
C LEU A 72 -14.27 -26.85 26.44
N HIS A 73 -14.19 -27.62 27.51
CA HIS A 73 -13.83 -27.17 28.85
C HIS A 73 -12.42 -27.61 29.21
N ASP A 74 -11.88 -27.00 30.27
CA ASP A 74 -10.61 -27.38 30.88
C ASP A 74 -9.41 -27.36 29.94
N LEU A 75 -9.50 -26.68 28.79
CA LEU A 75 -8.42 -26.55 27.83
C LEU A 75 -7.59 -25.31 28.17
N ALA A 76 -6.30 -25.52 28.40
CA ALA A 76 -5.32 -24.45 28.47
C ALA A 76 -4.35 -24.59 27.29
N ALA A 77 -4.08 -23.49 26.60
CA ALA A 77 -3.09 -23.43 25.54
C ALA A 77 -2.23 -22.17 25.68
N SER A 78 -1.01 -22.23 25.18
CA SER A 78 -0.15 -21.07 25.08
C SER A 78 0.70 -21.08 23.82
N TYR A 79 0.96 -19.89 23.30
CA TYR A 79 1.93 -19.63 22.25
C TYR A 79 3.04 -18.81 22.86
N LEU A 80 4.27 -19.29 22.75
CA LEU A 80 5.48 -18.51 23.00
C LEU A 80 6.10 -18.20 21.65
N VAL A 81 6.23 -16.91 21.33
CA VAL A 81 6.85 -16.42 20.10
C VAL A 81 8.08 -15.63 20.48
N ASP A 82 9.24 -16.11 20.05
CA ASP A 82 10.53 -15.45 20.25
C ASP A 82 11.26 -15.33 18.90
N LEU A 83 12.16 -14.36 18.80
CA LEU A 83 13.20 -14.41 17.77
C LEU A 83 14.06 -15.68 17.95
N ASP A 84 14.35 -16.35 16.84
CA ASP A 84 15.30 -17.45 16.84
C ASP A 84 16.68 -16.93 17.33
N PRO A 85 17.44 -17.67 18.17
CA PRO A 85 18.73 -17.22 18.67
C PRO A 85 19.74 -16.87 17.57
N GLY A 86 19.60 -17.46 16.37
CA GLY A 86 20.39 -17.12 15.19
C GLY A 86 19.93 -15.85 14.44
N ARG A 87 18.86 -15.18 14.91
CA ARG A 87 18.18 -14.03 14.29
C ARG A 87 17.71 -14.27 12.84
N LYS A 88 17.53 -15.53 12.44
CA LYS A 88 17.12 -15.91 11.07
C LYS A 88 15.62 -16.20 10.93
N GLY A 89 14.83 -16.03 11.98
CA GLY A 89 13.40 -16.28 11.93
C GLY A 89 12.71 -16.16 13.29
N LEU A 90 11.46 -16.61 13.32
CA LEU A 90 10.64 -16.69 14.53
C LEU A 90 10.55 -18.14 15.00
N ARG A 91 10.74 -18.35 16.30
CA ARG A 91 10.43 -19.61 16.96
C ARG A 91 9.04 -19.49 17.60
N VAL A 92 8.13 -20.36 17.17
CA VAL A 92 6.80 -20.48 17.78
C VAL A 92 6.72 -21.81 18.53
N VAL A 93 6.57 -21.74 19.85
CA VAL A 93 6.33 -22.91 20.69
C VAL A 93 4.86 -22.91 21.10
N TYR A 94 4.15 -23.96 20.72
CA TYR A 94 2.77 -24.17 21.13
C TYR A 94 2.70 -25.25 22.20
N ASN A 95 2.10 -24.90 23.34
CA ASN A 95 1.82 -25.84 24.41
C ASN A 95 0.32 -25.88 24.65
N ALA A 96 -0.26 -27.06 24.81
CA ALA A 96 -1.66 -27.17 25.18
C ALA A 96 -1.92 -28.44 25.97
N LYS A 97 -2.83 -28.35 26.93
CA LYS A 97 -3.24 -29.45 27.80
C LYS A 97 -4.71 -29.32 28.17
N PHE A 98 -5.37 -30.45 28.33
CA PHE A 98 -6.59 -30.52 29.11
C PHE A 98 -6.21 -30.60 30.60
N GLN A 99 -6.83 -29.78 31.44
CA GLN A 99 -6.70 -29.83 32.87
C GLN A 99 -7.51 -31.04 33.33
N THR A 100 -6.83 -32.05 33.87
CA THR A 100 -7.52 -33.15 34.54
C THR A 100 -8.17 -32.61 35.81
N PRO A 101 -9.47 -32.86 36.05
CA PRO A 101 -10.06 -32.54 37.34
C PRO A 101 -9.29 -33.31 38.42
N GLU A 102 -8.74 -32.57 39.40
CA GLU A 102 -8.14 -33.17 40.59
C GLU A 102 -9.17 -34.13 41.21
N PRO A 103 -8.83 -35.41 41.44
CA PRO A 103 -9.73 -36.29 42.14
C PRO A 103 -9.91 -35.72 43.55
N VAL A 104 -11.12 -35.29 43.87
CA VAL A 104 -11.49 -34.85 45.21
C VAL A 104 -11.18 -35.99 46.16
N ARG A 105 -10.03 -35.92 46.85
CA ARG A 105 -9.66 -36.84 47.92
C ARG A 105 -10.53 -36.51 49.12
N ASN A 106 -11.78 -36.94 49.09
CA ASN A 106 -12.54 -37.11 50.31
C ASN A 106 -11.87 -38.23 51.09
N ARG A 107 -11.00 -37.85 52.02
CA ARG A 107 -10.56 -38.72 53.11
C ARG A 107 -11.77 -38.99 53.99
N SER A 108 -12.43 -40.11 53.73
CA SER A 108 -13.26 -40.78 54.72
C SER A 108 -13.04 -42.27 54.49
N ALA A 109 -12.35 -42.89 55.45
CA ALA A 109 -12.17 -44.33 55.51
C ALA A 109 -13.52 -45.04 55.67
N SER A 110 -13.49 -46.36 55.41
CA SER A 110 -14.56 -47.37 55.49
C SER A 110 -15.69 -47.27 54.43
N ASP A 111 -15.60 -48.06 53.35
CA ASP A 111 -16.27 -49.37 53.32
C ASP A 111 -16.01 -50.15 52.01
N GLU A 112 -15.88 -51.45 52.23
CA GLU A 112 -16.07 -52.65 51.39
C GLU A 112 -16.21 -52.58 49.84
N PHE A 113 -15.39 -53.43 49.21
CA PHE A 113 -15.64 -54.24 48.00
C PHE A 113 -16.76 -53.77 47.03
N CYS A 114 -16.34 -53.12 45.95
CA CYS A 114 -17.11 -53.09 44.70
C CYS A 114 -16.23 -53.65 43.55
N PRO A 115 -16.78 -54.47 42.63
CA PRO A 115 -16.03 -55.02 41.49
C PRO A 115 -15.61 -53.89 40.53
N PRO A 116 -14.56 -54.09 39.70
CA PRO A 116 -14.07 -53.05 38.80
C PRO A 116 -15.16 -52.68 37.79
N SER A 117 -15.77 -51.52 37.98
CA SER A 117 -16.67 -50.91 37.00
C SER A 117 -15.92 -50.62 35.69
N PRO A 118 -16.60 -50.61 34.53
CA PRO A 118 -15.99 -50.38 33.21
C PRO A 118 -15.59 -48.90 32.99
N ARG A 119 -15.05 -48.23 34.01
CA ARG A 119 -14.60 -46.82 33.97
C ARG A 119 -13.31 -46.61 33.18
N ASN A 120 -12.63 -47.68 32.78
CA ASN A 120 -11.36 -47.59 32.04
C ASN A 120 -11.54 -47.44 30.52
N LEU A 121 -12.71 -47.75 29.93
CA LEU A 121 -12.90 -47.57 28.48
C LEU A 121 -13.31 -46.15 28.09
N THR A 122 -14.13 -45.47 28.92
CA THR A 122 -14.62 -44.11 28.64
C THR A 122 -13.51 -43.07 28.76
N THR A 123 -12.67 -43.18 29.79
CA THR A 123 -11.51 -42.31 30.01
C THR A 123 -10.47 -42.45 28.91
N ASP A 124 -10.28 -43.66 28.39
CA ASP A 124 -9.30 -43.94 27.33
C ASP A 124 -9.76 -43.42 25.97
N VAL A 125 -11.08 -43.46 25.68
CA VAL A 125 -11.69 -42.86 24.48
C VAL A 125 -11.69 -41.33 24.56
N GLU A 126 -12.00 -40.76 25.72
CA GLU A 126 -11.94 -39.31 25.97
C GLU A 126 -10.51 -38.77 25.88
N SER A 127 -9.54 -39.47 26.48
CA SER A 127 -8.12 -39.15 26.41
C SER A 127 -7.58 -39.20 24.97
N LYS A 128 -7.99 -40.20 24.18
CA LYS A 128 -7.67 -40.26 22.74
C LYS A 128 -8.32 -39.15 21.93
N ALA A 129 -9.55 -38.75 22.26
CA ALA A 129 -10.22 -37.63 21.61
C ALA A 129 -9.55 -36.29 21.96
N GLN A 130 -9.25 -36.05 23.23
CA GLN A 130 -8.49 -34.90 23.72
C GLN A 130 -7.11 -34.80 23.06
N SER A 131 -6.36 -35.90 23.02
CA SER A 131 -5.05 -35.96 22.36
C SER A 131 -5.13 -35.60 20.86
N ARG A 132 -6.14 -36.11 20.14
CA ARG A 132 -6.37 -35.74 18.73
C ARG A 132 -6.69 -34.26 18.55
N ARG A 133 -7.43 -33.64 19.47
CA ARG A 133 -7.73 -32.20 19.44
C ARG A 133 -6.47 -31.36 19.65
N LEU A 134 -5.69 -31.67 20.69
CA LEU A 134 -4.43 -30.97 20.98
C LEU A 134 -3.45 -31.07 19.79
N LEU A 135 -3.33 -32.25 19.18
CA LEU A 135 -2.53 -32.44 17.97
C LEU A 135 -3.04 -31.63 16.78
N THR A 136 -4.35 -31.48 16.63
CA THR A 136 -4.95 -30.67 15.55
C THR A 136 -4.64 -29.19 15.74
N LEU A 137 -4.74 -28.68 16.97
CA LEU A 137 -4.37 -27.30 17.29
C LEU A 137 -2.86 -27.07 17.06
N ALA A 138 -2.02 -28.01 17.51
CA ALA A 138 -0.57 -27.95 17.28
C ALA A 138 -0.20 -27.94 15.78
N ARG A 139 -0.87 -28.77 14.97
CA ARG A 139 -0.72 -28.75 13.50
C ARG A 139 -1.19 -27.44 12.87
N GLY A 140 -2.06 -26.67 13.53
CA GLY A 140 -2.42 -25.34 13.07
C GLY A 140 -1.23 -24.38 13.02
N VAL A 141 -0.31 -24.51 13.97
CA VAL A 141 0.88 -23.64 14.08
C VAL A 141 1.81 -23.81 12.88
N THR A 142 1.91 -25.01 12.32
CA THR A 142 2.75 -25.26 11.13
C THR A 142 2.22 -24.58 9.87
N ARG A 143 0.99 -24.03 9.90
CA ARG A 143 0.37 -23.32 8.78
C ARG A 143 0.55 -21.80 8.83
N ILE A 144 1.18 -21.26 9.88
CA ILE A 144 1.44 -19.82 10.01
C ILE A 144 2.22 -19.27 8.81
N PRO A 145 3.27 -19.93 8.28
CA PRO A 145 3.97 -19.42 7.11
C PRO A 145 3.07 -19.28 5.87
N GLU A 146 2.17 -20.24 5.63
CA GLU A 146 1.20 -20.18 4.53
C GLU A 146 0.23 -19.00 4.70
N LEU A 147 -0.23 -18.75 5.93
CA LEU A 147 -1.12 -17.64 6.26
C LEU A 147 -0.42 -16.29 6.03
N VAL A 148 0.80 -16.14 6.54
CA VAL A 148 1.61 -14.93 6.35
C VAL A 148 1.84 -14.69 4.87
N ARG A 149 2.26 -15.72 4.13
CA ARG A 149 2.45 -15.64 2.68
C ARG A 149 1.17 -15.23 1.95
N SER A 150 0.03 -15.79 2.33
CA SER A 150 -1.27 -15.44 1.74
C SER A 150 -1.63 -13.97 1.95
N ARG A 151 -1.31 -13.41 3.11
CA ARG A 151 -1.52 -12.00 3.42
C ARG A 151 -0.54 -11.10 2.67
N ARG A 152 0.73 -11.48 2.57
CA ARG A 152 1.75 -10.74 1.81
C ARG A 152 1.35 -10.54 0.35
N PHE A 153 0.79 -11.58 -0.29
CA PHE A 153 0.20 -11.44 -1.63
C PHE A 153 -1.02 -10.52 -1.65
N GLY A 154 -1.83 -10.53 -0.59
CA GLY A 154 -3.00 -9.67 -0.44
C GLY A 154 -2.69 -8.17 -0.37
N PHE A 155 -1.48 -7.81 0.03
CA PHE A 155 -0.99 -6.42 0.04
C PHE A 155 -0.55 -5.91 -1.33
N GLN A 156 -0.33 -6.80 -2.30
CA GLN A 156 0.21 -6.40 -3.59
C GLN A 156 -0.89 -5.94 -4.54
N VAL A 157 -0.65 -4.85 -5.28
CA VAL A 157 -1.58 -4.37 -6.31
C VAL A 157 -1.47 -5.24 -7.57
N PRO A 158 -2.53 -5.95 -7.97
CA PRO A 158 -2.48 -6.91 -9.06
C PRO A 158 -2.50 -6.27 -10.45
N ALA A 159 -2.07 -7.04 -11.45
CA ALA A 159 -2.18 -6.62 -12.84
C ALA A 159 -3.65 -6.69 -13.26
N ASN A 160 -4.11 -5.68 -13.99
CA ASN A 160 -5.37 -5.77 -14.69
C ASN A 160 -5.20 -6.61 -15.95
N LEU A 161 -5.51 -7.91 -15.82
CA LEU A 161 -5.34 -8.86 -16.91
C LEU A 161 -6.34 -8.63 -18.06
N ASP A 162 -7.38 -7.85 -17.84
CA ASP A 162 -8.40 -7.56 -18.86
C ASP A 162 -7.96 -6.40 -19.76
N THR A 163 -7.19 -5.44 -19.23
CA THR A 163 -6.70 -4.25 -19.97
C THR A 163 -5.31 -4.44 -20.54
N ILE A 164 -4.41 -5.10 -19.80
CA ILE A 164 -3.04 -5.30 -20.26
C ILE A 164 -3.05 -6.38 -21.34
N GLU A 165 -2.50 -6.08 -22.51
CA GLU A 165 -2.20 -7.07 -23.54
C GLU A 165 -0.72 -7.47 -23.49
N VAL A 166 -0.42 -8.77 -23.45
CA VAL A 166 0.97 -9.26 -23.39
C VAL A 166 1.20 -10.40 -24.39
N SER A 167 2.25 -10.24 -25.19
CA SER A 167 2.70 -11.22 -26.19
C SER A 167 4.22 -11.49 -26.10
N ASN A 168 4.75 -11.61 -24.87
CA ASN A 168 6.20 -11.82 -24.68
C ASN A 168 6.66 -13.17 -25.28
N PRO A 169 7.68 -13.19 -26.15
CA PRO A 169 8.11 -14.42 -26.84
C PRO A 169 8.89 -15.38 -25.94
N ARG A 170 9.39 -14.89 -24.80
CA ARG A 170 10.22 -15.64 -23.85
C ARG A 170 9.71 -15.43 -22.43
N CYS A 171 9.82 -16.47 -21.61
CA CYS A 171 9.47 -16.40 -20.21
C CYS A 171 10.40 -15.40 -19.50
N PRO A 172 9.87 -14.40 -18.77
CA PRO A 172 10.71 -13.44 -18.07
C PRO A 172 11.60 -14.14 -17.03
N CYS A 173 11.13 -15.22 -16.38
CA CYS A 173 11.88 -15.86 -15.29
C CYS A 173 13.03 -16.77 -15.74
N CYS A 174 12.96 -17.40 -16.91
CA CYS A 174 13.97 -18.38 -17.35
C CYS A 174 14.41 -18.20 -18.80
N THR A 175 13.92 -17.18 -19.50
CA THR A 175 14.17 -16.88 -20.92
C THR A 175 13.76 -17.96 -21.93
N ARG A 176 13.16 -19.07 -21.48
CA ARG A 176 12.64 -20.14 -22.35
C ARG A 176 11.59 -19.58 -23.30
N SER A 177 11.67 -19.98 -24.57
CA SER A 177 10.67 -19.61 -25.59
C SER A 177 9.27 -20.04 -25.17
N LEU A 178 8.32 -19.12 -25.33
CA LEU A 178 6.88 -19.32 -25.12
C LEU A 178 6.13 -19.49 -26.44
N SER A 179 6.79 -19.31 -27.58
CA SER A 179 6.18 -19.51 -28.89
C SER A 179 5.65 -20.94 -28.98
N PRO A 180 4.40 -21.15 -29.44
CA PRO A 180 3.96 -22.49 -29.79
C PRO A 180 4.94 -22.99 -30.84
N VAL A 181 5.58 -24.13 -30.57
CA VAL A 181 6.44 -24.79 -31.56
C VAL A 181 5.54 -25.05 -32.76
N LYS A 182 5.72 -24.29 -33.86
CA LYS A 182 5.14 -24.63 -35.16
C LYS A 182 5.79 -25.95 -35.54
N LEU A 183 5.15 -27.07 -35.19
CA LEU A 183 5.62 -28.39 -35.58
C LEU A 183 5.61 -28.42 -37.11
N SER A 184 6.75 -28.73 -37.71
CA SER A 184 6.73 -29.24 -39.07
C SER A 184 5.87 -30.51 -39.11
N LEU A 185 5.20 -30.77 -40.23
CA LEU A 185 4.40 -32.00 -40.45
C LEU A 185 5.16 -33.28 -40.05
N SER A 186 6.49 -33.29 -40.18
CA SER A 186 7.38 -34.40 -39.79
C SER A 186 7.48 -34.63 -38.27
N ALA A 187 7.44 -33.57 -37.45
CA ALA A 187 7.50 -33.68 -35.99
C ALA A 187 6.16 -34.12 -35.38
N ALA A 188 5.04 -33.72 -35.99
CA ALA A 188 3.70 -34.16 -35.61
C ALA A 188 3.52 -35.68 -35.87
N ALA A 189 4.00 -36.19 -37.00
CA ALA A 189 3.94 -37.62 -37.33
C ALA A 189 4.76 -38.49 -36.36
N SER A 190 5.91 -37.98 -35.90
CA SER A 190 6.79 -38.70 -34.95
C SER A 190 6.21 -38.74 -33.53
N ALA A 191 5.48 -37.70 -33.11
CA ALA A 191 4.81 -37.63 -31.80
C ALA A 191 3.58 -38.56 -31.70
N ILE A 192 3.01 -39.01 -32.81
CA ILE A 192 1.91 -40.00 -32.84
C ILE A 192 2.45 -41.43 -32.65
N SER A 193 3.69 -41.68 -33.06
CA SER A 193 4.32 -43.01 -32.98
C SER A 193 4.84 -43.35 -31.57
N HIS A 194 5.18 -42.35 -30.76
CA HIS A 194 5.50 -42.51 -29.35
C HIS A 194 4.37 -41.91 -28.51
N ARG A 195 3.60 -42.75 -27.79
CA ARG A 195 2.45 -42.38 -26.94
C ARG A 195 2.80 -41.43 -25.76
N SER A 196 3.37 -40.25 -26.03
CA SER A 196 3.65 -39.22 -25.04
C SER A 196 3.38 -37.84 -25.63
N LEU A 197 2.09 -37.49 -25.63
CA LEU A 197 1.64 -36.10 -25.84
C LEU A 197 1.90 -35.22 -24.59
N ALA A 198 2.65 -35.71 -23.59
CA ALA A 198 2.89 -35.00 -22.34
C ALA A 198 3.83 -33.78 -22.50
N HIS A 199 4.69 -33.77 -23.53
CA HIS A 199 5.62 -32.67 -23.81
C HIS A 199 5.02 -31.49 -24.59
N LEU A 200 3.75 -31.56 -25.01
CA LEU A 200 3.09 -30.54 -25.83
C LEU A 200 2.09 -29.64 -25.07
N LYS A 201 2.13 -29.64 -23.73
CA LYS A 201 1.37 -28.65 -22.96
C LYS A 201 2.10 -27.30 -22.96
N THR A 202 1.70 -26.38 -23.84
CA THR A 202 1.87 -24.93 -23.61
C THR A 202 0.96 -24.54 -22.44
N ASN A 203 1.25 -25.02 -21.23
CA ASN A 203 0.60 -24.60 -19.98
C ASN A 203 1.25 -23.29 -19.50
N THR A 204 1.36 -22.36 -20.44
CA THR A 204 1.73 -20.97 -20.16
C THR A 204 0.58 -20.35 -19.42
N ARG A 205 0.90 -19.65 -18.34
CA ARG A 205 -0.09 -18.91 -17.56
C ARG A 205 0.32 -17.47 -17.47
N ARG A 206 -0.67 -16.63 -17.23
CA ARG A 206 -0.45 -15.21 -16.97
C ARG A 206 -0.24 -15.00 -15.48
N CYS A 207 0.85 -14.34 -15.12
CA CYS A 207 1.13 -14.02 -13.73
C CYS A 207 0.15 -12.94 -13.22
N TYR A 208 -0.50 -13.19 -12.09
CA TYR A 208 -1.44 -12.29 -11.42
C TYR A 208 -0.78 -10.96 -11.00
N LEU A 209 0.48 -11.01 -10.58
CA LEU A 209 1.22 -9.83 -10.17
C LEU A 209 1.81 -9.10 -11.38
N CYS A 210 2.86 -9.60 -12.04
CA CYS A 210 3.53 -8.83 -13.10
C CYS A 210 2.77 -8.75 -14.44
N GLY A 211 1.73 -9.56 -14.65
CA GLY A 211 0.94 -9.57 -15.89
C GLY A 211 1.55 -10.33 -17.07
N TYR A 212 2.83 -10.74 -17.00
CA TYR A 212 3.50 -11.47 -18.09
C TYR A 212 3.04 -12.92 -18.26
N LEU A 213 3.20 -13.47 -19.47
CA LEU A 213 3.11 -14.91 -19.72
C LEU A 213 4.38 -15.60 -19.22
N VAL A 214 4.20 -16.70 -18.49
CA VAL A 214 5.28 -17.48 -17.87
C VAL A 214 5.13 -18.97 -18.21
N CYS A 215 6.27 -19.65 -18.37
CA CYS A 215 6.29 -21.07 -18.72
C CYS A 215 5.84 -21.94 -17.55
N VAL A 216 5.46 -23.20 -17.83
CA VAL A 216 4.94 -24.15 -16.83
C VAL A 216 5.86 -24.39 -15.63
N ASN A 217 7.17 -24.18 -15.77
CA ASN A 217 8.15 -24.38 -14.71
C ASN A 217 8.40 -23.12 -13.86
N CYS A 218 7.88 -21.96 -14.27
CA CYS A 218 8.17 -20.68 -13.65
C CYS A 218 6.95 -20.06 -12.97
N TRP A 219 5.84 -20.78 -12.84
CA TRP A 219 4.67 -20.33 -12.09
C TRP A 219 4.21 -21.37 -11.08
N GLN A 220 3.61 -20.89 -10.00
CA GLN A 220 2.95 -21.72 -9.00
C GLN A 220 1.58 -21.12 -8.66
N SER A 221 0.68 -21.97 -8.17
CA SER A 221 -0.58 -21.52 -7.60
C SER A 221 -0.35 -21.12 -6.14
N GLU A 222 -0.66 -19.88 -5.82
CA GLU A 222 -0.54 -19.33 -4.46
C GLU A 222 -1.91 -19.00 -3.91
N ARG A 223 -2.04 -19.02 -2.59
CA ARG A 223 -3.23 -18.49 -1.91
C ARG A 223 -3.00 -17.02 -1.62
N MET A 224 -4.05 -16.23 -1.76
CA MET A 224 -4.04 -14.81 -1.45
C MET A 224 -5.25 -14.51 -0.58
N GLU A 225 -5.02 -13.89 0.58
CA GLU A 225 -6.09 -13.34 1.42
C GLU A 225 -6.30 -11.88 1.04
N SER A 226 -7.48 -11.53 0.53
CA SER A 226 -7.83 -10.12 0.29
C SER A 226 -7.98 -9.36 1.61
N MET A 227 -7.95 -8.03 1.56
CA MET A 227 -8.19 -7.19 2.74
C MET A 227 -9.56 -7.45 3.40
N ALA A 228 -10.56 -7.90 2.62
CA ALA A 228 -11.86 -8.33 3.12
C ALA A 228 -11.85 -9.74 3.77
N GLY A 229 -10.69 -10.39 3.90
CA GLY A 229 -10.54 -11.73 4.45
C GLY A 229 -10.95 -12.87 3.52
N ARG A 230 -11.23 -12.59 2.25
CA ARG A 230 -11.58 -13.63 1.25
C ARG A 230 -10.30 -14.26 0.73
N VAL A 231 -10.27 -15.58 0.64
CA VAL A 231 -9.11 -16.31 0.13
C VAL A 231 -9.35 -16.74 -1.33
N ALA A 232 -8.43 -16.38 -2.22
CA ALA A 232 -8.44 -16.76 -3.62
C ALA A 232 -7.16 -17.54 -4.01
N LEU A 233 -7.24 -18.33 -5.08
CA LEU A 233 -6.06 -18.93 -5.72
C LEU A 233 -5.61 -18.03 -6.87
N ILE A 234 -4.33 -17.68 -6.86
CA ILE A 234 -3.70 -16.83 -7.87
C ILE A 234 -2.53 -17.56 -8.52
N VAL A 235 -2.22 -17.22 -9.77
CA VAL A 235 -1.02 -17.72 -10.45
C VAL A 235 0.10 -16.70 -10.30
N VAL A 236 1.22 -17.09 -9.71
CA VAL A 236 2.36 -16.17 -9.47
C VAL A 236 3.64 -16.78 -10.01
N CYS A 237 4.42 -15.98 -10.75
CA CYS A 237 5.70 -16.41 -11.27
C CYS A 237 6.79 -16.41 -10.19
N THR A 238 7.86 -17.18 -10.40
CA THR A 238 8.95 -17.32 -9.42
C THR A 238 9.63 -15.99 -9.08
N ARG A 239 9.77 -15.07 -10.04
CA ARG A 239 10.29 -13.72 -9.77
C ARG A 239 9.36 -12.91 -8.87
N CYS A 240 8.05 -12.88 -9.16
CA CYS A 240 7.08 -12.20 -8.31
C CYS A 240 7.05 -12.77 -6.89
N GLN A 241 7.17 -14.09 -6.72
CA GLN A 241 7.27 -14.71 -5.40
C GLN A 241 8.50 -14.19 -4.65
N ALA A 242 9.67 -14.17 -5.30
CA ALA A 242 10.90 -13.67 -4.70
C ALA A 242 10.80 -12.18 -4.31
N CYS A 243 10.17 -11.34 -5.14
CA CYS A 243 9.93 -9.93 -4.82
C CYS A 243 9.02 -9.77 -3.60
N VAL A 244 7.93 -10.54 -3.51
CA VAL A 244 7.04 -10.53 -2.34
C VAL A 244 7.79 -10.98 -1.09
N ASP A 245 8.65 -11.99 -1.20
CA ASP A 245 9.45 -12.44 -0.05
C ASP A 245 10.52 -11.44 0.38
N ALA A 246 11.00 -10.57 -0.53
CA ALA A 246 12.00 -9.54 -0.27
C ALA A 246 11.44 -8.22 0.31
N CYS A 247 10.13 -8.02 0.25
CA CYS A 247 9.45 -6.85 0.79
C CYS A 247 9.53 -6.80 2.34
N ASN A 248 9.46 -5.60 2.92
CA ASN A 248 9.45 -5.42 4.37
C ASN A 248 8.01 -5.29 4.89
N TYR A 249 7.59 -6.21 5.76
CA TYR A 249 6.25 -6.23 6.34
C TYR A 249 6.22 -5.90 7.85
N SER A 250 7.35 -5.45 8.41
CA SER A 250 7.55 -5.38 9.87
C SER A 250 6.65 -4.35 10.56
N GLU A 251 6.32 -3.26 9.86
CA GLU A 251 5.55 -2.12 10.38
C GLU A 251 4.10 -2.08 9.86
N ILE A 252 3.64 -3.17 9.21
CA ILE A 252 2.26 -3.22 8.74
C ILE A 252 1.35 -3.56 9.91
N SER A 253 0.39 -2.66 10.16
CA SER A 253 -0.59 -2.88 11.21
C SER A 253 -1.45 -4.12 10.91
N SER A 254 -1.70 -4.91 11.96
CA SER A 254 -2.64 -6.03 11.90
C SER A 254 -4.10 -5.59 11.86
N ASP A 255 -4.37 -4.30 12.12
CA ASP A 255 -5.71 -3.73 12.15
C ASP A 255 -6.21 -3.62 10.69
N ARG A 256 -7.17 -4.48 10.32
CA ARG A 256 -7.74 -4.60 8.95
C ARG A 256 -8.52 -3.36 8.48
N LYS A 257 -8.38 -2.23 9.16
CA LYS A 257 -9.02 -0.95 8.80
C LYS A 257 -8.47 -0.39 7.49
N TYR A 258 -7.25 -0.78 7.15
CA TYR A 258 -6.53 -0.36 5.96
C TYR A 258 -6.91 -1.29 4.80
N GLY A 259 -8.00 -0.95 4.11
CA GLY A 259 -8.35 -1.53 2.81
C GLY A 259 -7.41 -1.04 1.71
N PRO A 260 -7.74 -1.24 0.43
CA PRO A 260 -7.06 -0.51 -0.63
C PRO A 260 -7.14 1.00 -0.37
N PRO A 261 -6.18 1.79 -0.89
CA PRO A 261 -6.26 3.24 -0.84
C PRO A 261 -7.61 3.72 -1.36
N ARG A 262 -8.24 4.62 -0.60
CA ARG A 262 -9.56 5.17 -0.93
C ARG A 262 -9.66 6.63 -0.55
N VAL A 263 -10.58 7.32 -1.22
CA VAL A 263 -11.04 8.63 -0.80
C VAL A 263 -12.22 8.46 0.15
N VAL A 264 -12.26 9.26 1.21
CA VAL A 264 -13.30 9.21 2.25
C VAL A 264 -13.93 10.59 2.44
N GLU A 265 -15.15 10.64 2.99
CA GLU A 265 -15.77 11.89 3.40
C GLU A 265 -14.95 12.60 4.47
N ASP A 266 -15.04 13.93 4.47
CA ASP A 266 -14.38 14.76 5.47
C ASP A 266 -15.02 14.55 6.85
N THR A 267 -14.19 14.41 7.89
CA THR A 267 -14.65 14.49 9.28
C THR A 267 -14.83 15.95 9.65
N SER A 268 -15.89 16.29 10.38
CA SER A 268 -16.33 17.66 10.72
C SER A 268 -15.35 18.52 11.56
N GLU A 269 -14.07 18.19 11.61
CA GLU A 269 -13.04 18.87 12.38
C GLU A 269 -12.14 19.73 11.47
N SER A 270 -12.34 21.06 11.55
CA SER A 270 -11.59 22.13 10.87
C SER A 270 -11.50 22.05 9.34
N SER A 271 -11.99 23.08 8.65
CA SER A 271 -11.82 23.17 7.20
C SER A 271 -10.34 23.36 6.87
N ILE A 272 -9.76 22.41 6.13
CA ILE A 272 -8.39 22.52 5.61
C ILE A 272 -8.25 23.80 4.78
N ALA A 273 -9.33 24.27 4.15
CA ALA A 273 -9.37 25.54 3.41
C ALA A 273 -8.96 26.70 4.30
N SER A 274 -9.56 26.82 5.49
CA SER A 274 -9.22 27.87 6.44
C SER A 274 -7.75 27.83 6.84
N LEU A 275 -7.16 26.64 7.05
CA LEU A 275 -5.73 26.51 7.38
C LEU A 275 -4.80 27.02 6.27
N LEU A 276 -5.15 26.76 5.00
CA LEU A 276 -4.37 27.25 3.86
C LEU A 276 -4.54 28.76 3.68
N ILE A 277 -5.75 29.28 3.87
CA ILE A 277 -6.05 30.71 3.79
C ILE A 277 -5.34 31.49 4.89
N ASP A 278 -5.39 31.01 6.13
CA ASP A 278 -4.67 31.62 7.25
C ASP A 278 -3.17 31.66 6.96
N PHE A 279 -2.62 30.57 6.42
CA PHE A 279 -1.20 30.52 6.05
C PHE A 279 -0.83 31.51 4.94
N LEU A 280 -1.65 31.66 3.90
CA LEU A 280 -1.43 32.65 2.83
C LEU A 280 -1.58 34.08 3.35
N SER A 281 -2.58 34.34 4.18
CA SER A 281 -2.84 35.62 4.82
C SER A 281 -1.68 36.04 5.72
N ASP A 282 -1.21 35.11 6.56
CA ASP A 282 -0.06 35.36 7.43
C ASP A 282 1.22 35.56 6.62
N SER A 283 1.44 34.79 5.55
CA SER A 283 2.60 34.98 4.66
C SER A 283 2.61 36.38 4.03
N LEU A 284 1.44 36.91 3.64
CA LEU A 284 1.32 38.27 3.13
C LEU A 284 1.58 39.32 4.21
N LYS A 285 0.97 39.19 5.40
CA LYS A 285 1.16 40.13 6.52
C LYS A 285 2.61 40.24 6.99
N HIS A 286 3.36 39.15 6.95
CA HIS A 286 4.76 39.12 7.37
C HIS A 286 5.72 39.57 6.26
N SER A 287 5.26 39.63 5.01
CA SER A 287 6.05 40.14 3.88
C SER A 287 5.90 41.66 3.73
N THR A 288 6.95 42.34 3.24
CA THR A 288 6.87 43.78 2.97
C THR A 288 6.27 44.02 1.58
N VAL A 289 5.34 44.98 1.45
CA VAL A 289 4.71 45.32 0.15
C VAL A 289 5.79 45.71 -0.87
N GLY A 290 5.72 45.14 -2.07
CA GLY A 290 6.73 45.31 -3.13
C GLY A 290 7.98 44.45 -2.94
N SER A 291 8.09 43.68 -1.85
CA SER A 291 9.13 42.67 -1.74
C SER A 291 8.86 41.49 -2.66
N THR A 292 9.94 40.76 -2.94
CA THR A 292 9.86 39.54 -3.72
C THR A 292 9.06 38.42 -3.04
N GLU A 293 9.00 38.42 -1.71
CA GLU A 293 8.18 37.45 -0.94
C GLU A 293 6.70 37.77 -1.14
N HIS A 294 6.32 39.03 -1.02
CA HIS A 294 4.96 39.51 -1.26
C HIS A 294 4.50 39.20 -2.70
N SER A 295 5.35 39.46 -3.70
CA SER A 295 5.03 39.16 -5.09
C SER A 295 4.88 37.65 -5.34
N THR A 296 5.64 36.81 -4.62
CA THR A 296 5.56 35.36 -4.71
C THR A 296 4.21 34.85 -4.22
N VAL A 297 3.76 35.30 -3.05
CA VAL A 297 2.46 34.89 -2.50
C VAL A 297 1.32 35.34 -3.41
N LEU A 298 1.39 36.57 -3.93
CA LEU A 298 0.41 37.07 -4.91
C LEU A 298 0.44 36.30 -6.25
N ALA A 299 1.59 35.81 -6.69
CA ALA A 299 1.69 34.98 -7.90
C ALA A 299 1.00 33.62 -7.69
N VAL A 300 1.18 32.99 -6.53
CA VAL A 300 0.49 31.74 -6.17
C VAL A 300 -1.02 31.96 -6.04
N ILE A 301 -1.46 33.03 -5.37
CA ILE A 301 -2.89 33.41 -5.27
C ILE A 301 -3.52 33.61 -6.64
N ARG A 302 -2.85 34.35 -7.54
CA ARG A 302 -3.34 34.56 -8.90
C ARG A 302 -3.43 33.25 -9.69
N ALA A 303 -2.40 32.40 -9.58
CA ALA A 303 -2.38 31.11 -10.27
C ALA A 303 -3.44 30.14 -9.72
N LEU A 304 -3.77 30.19 -8.42
CA LEU A 304 -4.88 29.44 -7.82
C LEU A 304 -6.23 29.87 -8.40
N LEU A 305 -6.46 31.19 -8.52
CA LEU A 305 -7.72 31.75 -9.03
C LEU A 305 -7.89 31.59 -10.55
N GLN A 306 -6.80 31.52 -11.32
CA GLN A 306 -6.86 31.27 -12.78
C GLN A 306 -7.41 29.87 -13.14
N ASN A 307 -7.52 28.97 -12.16
CA ASN A 307 -8.12 27.65 -12.36
C ASN A 307 -9.66 27.69 -12.45
N ASP A 308 -10.28 28.82 -12.10
CA ASP A 308 -11.72 29.01 -12.17
C ASP A 308 -12.14 29.33 -13.62
N GLN A 309 -12.68 28.34 -14.34
CA GLN A 309 -13.03 28.44 -15.77
C GLN A 309 -14.14 29.46 -16.08
N GLU A 310 -14.74 30.12 -15.09
CA GLU A 310 -15.86 31.06 -15.28
C GLU A 310 -15.49 32.54 -15.31
N ASN A 311 -14.22 32.93 -15.06
CA ASN A 311 -13.88 34.35 -14.99
C ASN A 311 -12.89 34.78 -16.09
N ASP A 312 -13.42 34.92 -17.30
CA ASP A 312 -12.87 35.73 -18.41
C ASP A 312 -13.02 37.26 -18.12
N GLY A 313 -13.08 37.62 -16.85
CA GLY A 313 -13.02 38.99 -16.37
C GLY A 313 -11.55 39.35 -16.16
N ASP A 314 -11.05 40.24 -17.02
CA ASP A 314 -9.76 40.93 -16.93
C ASP A 314 -9.25 40.96 -15.48
N VAL A 315 -8.23 40.14 -15.15
CA VAL A 315 -7.55 40.17 -13.85
C VAL A 315 -6.71 41.45 -13.86
N CYS A 316 -7.41 42.58 -13.71
CA CYS A 316 -6.83 43.90 -13.71
C CYS A 316 -5.82 44.01 -12.58
N ASP A 317 -4.75 44.71 -12.92
CA ASP A 317 -3.48 44.90 -12.24
C ASP A 317 -3.58 45.69 -10.91
N ASP A 318 -4.28 45.17 -9.90
CA ASP A 318 -4.35 45.81 -8.60
C ASP A 318 -3.72 44.97 -7.49
N GLU A 319 -2.42 45.20 -7.28
CA GLU A 319 -1.76 45.05 -5.96
C GLU A 319 -2.50 45.81 -4.83
N ARG A 320 -3.54 46.59 -5.17
CA ARG A 320 -4.29 47.49 -4.29
C ARG A 320 -5.40 46.82 -3.46
N ASN A 321 -5.78 45.56 -3.71
CA ASN A 321 -6.76 44.86 -2.86
C ASN A 321 -6.38 43.39 -2.53
N VAL A 322 -5.32 43.25 -1.73
CA VAL A 322 -4.84 41.96 -1.20
C VAL A 322 -5.93 41.23 -0.41
N GLU A 323 -6.73 41.97 0.36
CA GLU A 323 -7.83 41.43 1.17
C GLU A 323 -8.93 40.81 0.32
N GLU A 324 -9.31 41.47 -0.80
CA GLU A 324 -10.25 40.91 -1.77
C GLU A 324 -9.69 39.67 -2.48
N SER A 325 -8.39 39.66 -2.79
CA SER A 325 -7.75 38.49 -3.41
C SER A 325 -7.77 37.29 -2.46
N ILE A 326 -7.46 37.48 -1.18
CA ILE A 326 -7.57 36.42 -0.16
C ILE A 326 -9.02 35.95 -0.02
N ALA A 327 -9.99 36.88 0.06
CA ALA A 327 -11.41 36.53 0.17
C ALA A 327 -11.95 35.77 -1.06
N ARG A 328 -11.37 36.01 -2.26
CA ARG A 328 -11.67 35.22 -3.45
C ARG A 328 -11.12 33.80 -3.34
N VAL A 329 -9.88 33.63 -2.87
CA VAL A 329 -9.30 32.29 -2.66
C VAL A 329 -10.04 31.55 -1.56
N ASP A 330 -10.46 32.23 -0.49
CA ASP A 330 -11.24 31.64 0.60
C ASP A 330 -12.57 31.09 0.10
N ARG A 331 -13.31 31.85 -0.71
CA ARG A 331 -14.52 31.36 -1.39
C ARG A 331 -14.23 30.19 -2.32
N PHE A 332 -13.16 30.28 -3.11
CA PHE A 332 -12.81 29.23 -4.07
C PHE A 332 -12.39 27.91 -3.39
N LEU A 333 -11.56 27.98 -2.34
CA LEU A 333 -11.10 26.80 -1.63
C LEU A 333 -12.13 26.28 -0.63
N GLY A 334 -12.97 27.14 -0.07
CA GLY A 334 -13.99 26.81 0.92
C GLY A 334 -15.34 26.37 0.34
N ASP A 335 -15.55 26.50 -0.97
CA ASP A 335 -16.77 26.04 -1.66
C ASP A 335 -16.77 24.51 -1.80
N GLU A 336 -17.32 23.82 -0.80
CA GLU A 336 -17.47 22.36 -0.82
C GLU A 336 -18.37 21.84 -1.94
N ASP A 337 -19.26 22.67 -2.49
CA ASP A 337 -20.11 22.29 -3.64
C ASP A 337 -19.30 22.23 -4.95
N SER A 338 -18.15 22.90 -5.00
CA SER A 338 -17.20 22.83 -6.12
C SER A 338 -16.34 21.57 -6.12
N TYR A 339 -16.32 20.82 -5.01
CA TYR A 339 -15.50 19.63 -4.90
C TYR A 339 -16.09 18.48 -5.72
N PRO A 340 -15.25 17.59 -6.30
CA PRO A 340 -15.74 16.38 -6.93
C PRO A 340 -16.56 15.55 -5.94
N LEU A 341 -17.62 14.92 -6.44
CA LEU A 341 -18.37 13.95 -5.66
C LEU A 341 -17.45 12.81 -5.23
N LEU A 342 -17.71 12.21 -4.07
CA LEU A 342 -16.85 11.15 -3.53
C LEU A 342 -16.68 9.97 -4.51
N GLU A 343 -17.72 9.67 -5.30
CA GLU A 343 -17.68 8.62 -6.32
C GLU A 343 -16.82 8.95 -7.55
N ASP A 344 -16.60 10.24 -7.82
CA ASP A 344 -15.74 10.72 -8.91
C ASP A 344 -14.27 10.85 -8.48
N CYS A 345 -14.00 10.77 -7.18
CA CYS A 345 -12.65 10.77 -6.61
C CYS A 345 -11.95 9.42 -6.82
N THR A 346 -11.44 9.21 -8.03
CA THR A 346 -10.74 7.97 -8.41
C THR A 346 -9.25 8.00 -8.07
N LEU A 347 -8.67 6.84 -7.79
CA LEU A 347 -7.24 6.66 -7.58
C LEU A 347 -6.68 5.66 -8.59
N ALA A 348 -5.52 5.98 -9.16
CA ALA A 348 -4.87 5.19 -10.21
C ALA A 348 -4.52 3.74 -9.81
N ASN A 349 -4.52 3.43 -8.52
CA ASN A 349 -4.17 2.12 -7.98
C ASN A 349 -5.15 1.59 -6.92
N ALA A 350 -6.41 2.03 -6.96
CA ALA A 350 -7.43 1.57 -6.00
C ALA A 350 -7.61 0.04 -6.03
N ASP A 351 -7.70 -0.56 -7.22
CA ASP A 351 -8.00 -2.00 -7.35
C ASP A 351 -6.94 -2.80 -8.10
N LYS A 352 -6.59 -2.36 -9.30
CA LYS A 352 -5.64 -3.00 -10.20
C LYS A 352 -4.82 -1.93 -10.91
N ARG A 353 -3.71 -2.34 -11.53
CA ARG A 353 -2.91 -1.46 -12.39
C ARG A 353 -2.94 -1.93 -13.84
N ASP A 354 -2.85 -0.99 -14.77
CA ASP A 354 -2.96 -1.25 -16.21
C ASP A 354 -1.61 -1.39 -16.92
N TYR A 355 -0.55 -1.72 -16.18
CA TYR A 355 0.78 -1.97 -16.74
C TYR A 355 1.47 -3.21 -16.14
N VAL A 356 2.38 -3.79 -16.93
CA VAL A 356 3.22 -4.92 -16.53
C VAL A 356 4.34 -4.50 -15.58
N LEU A 357 4.85 -5.43 -14.78
CA LEU A 357 6.03 -5.19 -13.94
C LEU A 357 7.25 -5.93 -14.49
N ASP A 358 8.26 -5.19 -14.89
CA ASP A 358 9.57 -5.75 -15.24
C ASP A 358 10.43 -5.88 -13.98
N LEU A 359 10.22 -7.01 -13.30
CA LEU A 359 10.86 -7.34 -12.03
C LEU A 359 12.30 -7.85 -12.23
N PRO A 360 13.23 -7.47 -11.33
CA PRO A 360 14.63 -7.81 -11.44
C PRO A 360 14.87 -9.30 -11.18
N ASP A 361 16.06 -9.78 -11.55
CA ASP A 361 16.51 -11.12 -11.19
C ASP A 361 16.78 -11.27 -9.69
N ASP A 362 17.45 -10.27 -9.09
CA ASP A 362 17.70 -10.19 -7.65
C ASP A 362 16.88 -9.05 -7.02
N PRO A 363 15.77 -9.36 -6.33
CA PRO A 363 14.93 -8.36 -5.71
C PRO A 363 15.50 -7.76 -4.41
N VAL A 364 16.62 -8.29 -3.90
CA VAL A 364 17.27 -7.77 -2.69
C VAL A 364 18.21 -6.62 -3.05
N THR A 365 18.93 -6.75 -4.17
CA THR A 365 19.97 -5.79 -4.57
C THR A 365 19.54 -4.85 -5.69
N SER A 366 18.46 -5.16 -6.41
CA SER A 366 18.07 -4.41 -7.61
C SER A 366 16.65 -3.88 -7.51
N VAL A 367 16.46 -2.67 -8.06
CA VAL A 367 15.16 -2.04 -8.17
C VAL A 367 14.43 -2.57 -9.42
N PRO A 368 13.12 -2.82 -9.36
CA PRO A 368 12.32 -3.06 -10.56
C PRO A 368 12.48 -1.93 -11.57
N ARG A 369 12.46 -2.28 -12.86
CA ARG A 369 12.44 -1.25 -13.89
C ARG A 369 11.09 -0.53 -13.85
N GLY A 370 11.17 0.79 -13.97
CA GLY A 370 10.04 1.68 -14.00
C GLY A 370 9.02 1.36 -15.08
N PRO A 371 7.72 1.60 -14.85
CA PRO A 371 6.76 1.57 -15.93
C PRO A 371 6.99 2.75 -16.88
N MET A 372 6.77 2.49 -18.17
CA MET A 372 6.85 3.50 -19.23
C MET A 372 5.46 3.69 -19.83
N PRO A 373 4.91 4.92 -19.84
CA PRO A 373 3.65 5.22 -20.51
C PRO A 373 3.71 4.87 -22.00
N SER A 374 2.59 4.41 -22.57
CA SER A 374 2.50 4.09 -24.01
C SER A 374 2.70 5.32 -24.90
N ASN A 375 2.38 6.51 -24.37
CA ASN A 375 2.54 7.82 -25.01
C ASN A 375 3.83 8.55 -24.61
N GLU A 376 4.88 7.84 -24.17
CA GLU A 376 6.12 8.45 -23.64
C GLU A 376 6.75 9.49 -24.60
N SER A 377 6.83 9.19 -25.89
CA SER A 377 7.39 10.12 -26.88
C SER A 377 6.61 11.43 -26.94
N LEU A 378 5.28 11.35 -26.91
CA LEU A 378 4.40 12.51 -26.90
C LEU A 378 4.53 13.30 -25.59
N ARG A 379 4.58 12.60 -24.44
CA ARG A 379 4.81 13.21 -23.13
C ARG A 379 6.10 14.04 -23.12
N LEU A 380 7.20 13.46 -23.60
CA LEU A 380 8.51 14.13 -23.64
C LEU A 380 8.53 15.32 -24.60
N SER A 381 7.89 15.23 -25.78
CA SER A 381 7.77 16.38 -26.69
C SER A 381 6.93 17.49 -26.06
N THR A 382 5.80 17.16 -25.43
CA THR A 382 4.94 18.15 -24.75
C THR A 382 5.67 18.84 -23.61
N ALA A 383 6.41 18.09 -22.78
CA ALA A 383 7.22 18.66 -21.70
C ALA A 383 8.33 19.57 -22.23
N ARG A 384 8.93 19.25 -23.39
CA ARG A 384 9.91 20.11 -24.05
C ARG A 384 9.29 21.39 -24.58
N ASP A 385 8.17 21.28 -25.27
CA ASP A 385 7.48 22.40 -25.91
C ASP A 385 6.94 23.38 -24.86
N ALA A 386 6.49 22.88 -23.71
CA ALA A 386 6.12 23.69 -22.55
C ALA A 386 7.32 24.30 -21.78
N GLY A 387 8.56 24.02 -22.20
CA GLY A 387 9.79 24.52 -21.57
C GLY A 387 10.14 23.85 -20.24
N LEU A 388 9.44 22.78 -19.86
CA LEU A 388 9.59 22.12 -18.57
C LEU A 388 10.88 21.32 -18.44
N LEU A 389 11.32 20.68 -19.53
CA LEU A 389 12.63 20.00 -19.55
C LEU A 389 13.80 20.99 -19.48
N LEU A 390 13.63 22.19 -20.04
CA LEU A 390 14.62 23.26 -19.92
C LEU A 390 14.66 23.80 -18.49
N LEU A 391 13.49 24.02 -17.87
CA LEU A 391 13.39 24.38 -16.46
C LEU A 391 14.06 23.35 -15.55
N ALA A 392 13.82 22.06 -15.81
CA ALA A 392 14.44 20.95 -15.10
C ALA A 392 15.98 20.94 -15.22
N ASP A 393 16.53 21.14 -16.42
CA ASP A 393 17.98 21.23 -16.63
C ASP A 393 18.62 22.42 -15.87
N GLN A 394 17.89 23.51 -15.70
CA GLN A 394 18.41 24.66 -14.96
C GLN A 394 18.35 24.46 -13.44
N LEU A 395 17.27 23.89 -12.92
CA LEU A 395 17.03 23.79 -11.47
C LEU A 395 17.60 22.52 -10.84
N ALA A 396 17.54 21.40 -11.55
CA ALA A 396 17.95 20.09 -11.06
C ALA A 396 18.65 19.30 -12.18
N PRO A 397 19.80 19.76 -12.69
CA PRO A 397 20.51 19.09 -13.78
C PRO A 397 20.97 17.68 -13.37
N GLU A 398 20.97 16.74 -14.32
CA GLU A 398 21.51 15.38 -14.11
C GLU A 398 22.98 15.41 -13.65
N VAL A 399 23.74 16.37 -14.19
CA VAL A 399 25.13 16.62 -13.81
C VAL A 399 25.19 17.96 -13.06
N PRO A 400 25.53 17.97 -11.76
CA PRO A 400 25.62 19.19 -10.98
C PRO A 400 26.53 20.23 -11.63
N ARG A 401 26.04 21.47 -11.74
CA ARG A 401 26.80 22.61 -12.28
C ARG A 401 27.31 23.47 -11.13
N THR A 402 28.46 24.11 -11.31
CA THR A 402 29.03 25.06 -10.33
C THR A 402 28.25 26.37 -10.23
N VAL A 403 27.52 26.74 -11.30
CA VAL A 403 26.70 27.95 -11.34
C VAL A 403 25.30 27.61 -10.83
N LYS A 404 24.87 28.31 -9.77
CA LYS A 404 23.48 28.22 -9.29
C LYS A 404 22.54 28.91 -10.28
N SER A 405 21.40 28.28 -10.54
CA SER A 405 20.32 28.90 -11.32
C SER A 405 19.86 30.19 -10.66
N LEU A 406 19.61 31.21 -11.48
CA LEU A 406 19.02 32.50 -11.06
C LEU A 406 17.49 32.49 -11.18
N ILE A 407 16.89 31.33 -11.46
CA ILE A 407 15.44 31.19 -11.54
C ILE A 407 14.87 31.21 -10.13
N ASP A 408 13.93 32.11 -9.89
CA ASP A 408 13.17 32.15 -8.66
C ASP A 408 12.22 30.95 -8.57
N ILE A 409 12.29 30.19 -7.47
CA ILE A 409 11.49 28.99 -7.22
C ILE A 409 10.60 29.13 -5.98
N ARG A 410 10.55 30.30 -5.33
CA ARG A 410 9.84 30.47 -4.06
C ARG A 410 8.34 30.20 -4.17
N ASP A 411 7.76 30.40 -5.35
CA ASP A 411 6.37 30.05 -5.64
C ASP A 411 6.17 28.52 -5.63
N LEU A 412 7.09 27.76 -6.23
CA LEU A 412 7.08 26.30 -6.18
C LEU A 412 7.36 25.76 -4.77
N GLU A 413 8.23 26.41 -4.01
CA GLU A 413 8.46 26.09 -2.58
C GLU A 413 7.19 26.34 -1.76
N LEU A 414 6.49 27.46 -1.99
CA LEU A 414 5.22 27.78 -1.35
C LEU A 414 4.14 26.74 -1.69
N ILE A 415 4.06 26.28 -2.94
CA ILE A 415 3.17 25.17 -3.33
C ILE A 415 3.50 23.89 -2.55
N CYS A 416 4.78 23.54 -2.41
CA CYS A 416 5.18 22.37 -1.62
C CYS A 416 4.80 22.54 -0.14
N GLN A 417 4.92 23.74 0.43
CA GLN A 417 4.51 24.02 1.81
C GLN A 417 2.99 23.90 2.01
N LEU A 418 2.20 24.41 1.06
CA LEU A 418 0.74 24.24 1.06
C LEU A 418 0.36 22.76 0.97
N ALA A 419 0.98 22.01 0.05
CA ALA A 419 0.73 20.57 -0.12
C ALA A 419 1.08 19.75 1.14
N ALA A 420 2.21 20.06 1.77
CA ALA A 420 2.61 19.45 3.04
C ALA A 420 1.59 19.70 4.15
N LYS A 421 1.03 20.92 4.22
CA LYS A 421 -0.02 21.29 5.18
C LYS A 421 -1.35 20.59 4.88
N THR A 422 -1.78 20.56 3.62
CA THR A 422 -3.01 19.88 3.19
C THR A 422 -3.00 18.40 3.58
N MET A 423 -1.85 17.75 3.38
CA MET A 423 -1.70 16.32 3.62
C MET A 423 -1.23 15.97 5.05
N ASP A 424 -0.97 16.95 5.90
CA ASP A 424 -0.28 16.79 7.19
C ASP A 424 0.97 15.90 7.08
N CYS A 425 1.78 16.15 6.05
CA CYS A 425 2.97 15.36 5.73
C CYS A 425 4.24 16.21 5.86
N PRO A 426 5.37 15.66 6.31
CA PRO A 426 6.62 16.40 6.45
C PRO A 426 7.31 16.70 5.12
N ILE A 427 7.10 15.85 4.10
CA ILE A 427 7.78 15.95 2.82
C ILE A 427 6.74 16.22 1.73
N ALA A 428 6.94 17.30 0.99
CA ALA A 428 6.29 17.55 -0.29
C ALA A 428 7.35 17.96 -1.32
N LEU A 429 7.13 17.61 -2.57
CA LEU A 429 7.99 18.01 -3.67
C LEU A 429 7.21 18.14 -4.97
N VAL A 430 7.72 18.98 -5.86
CA VAL A 430 7.25 19.11 -7.23
C VAL A 430 8.38 18.78 -8.19
N SER A 431 8.09 17.94 -9.18
CA SER A 431 9.11 17.40 -10.09
C SER A 431 8.63 17.31 -11.53
N VAL A 432 9.60 17.21 -12.44
CA VAL A 432 9.39 16.85 -13.86
C VAL A 432 10.12 15.54 -14.13
N MET A 433 9.45 14.61 -14.81
CA MET A 433 10.09 13.37 -15.23
C MET A 433 10.76 13.54 -16.59
N GLY A 434 12.08 13.39 -16.63
CA GLY A 434 12.85 13.28 -17.86
C GLY A 434 12.77 11.89 -18.49
N VAL A 435 13.79 11.54 -19.28
CA VAL A 435 13.93 10.20 -19.85
C VAL A 435 14.43 9.23 -18.79
N ASN A 436 15.55 9.59 -18.15
CA ASN A 436 16.28 8.71 -17.23
C ASN A 436 16.25 9.20 -15.77
N HIS A 437 15.84 10.44 -15.51
CA HIS A 437 15.83 11.04 -14.18
C HIS A 437 14.51 11.75 -13.89
N GLU A 438 14.14 11.76 -12.61
CA GLU A 438 13.20 12.71 -12.05
C GLU A 438 13.96 13.93 -11.56
N HIS A 439 13.52 15.11 -11.99
CA HIS A 439 14.12 16.39 -11.64
C HIS A 439 13.26 17.09 -10.60
N ILE A 440 13.73 17.13 -9.36
CA ILE A 440 13.01 17.73 -8.23
C ILE A 440 13.24 19.24 -8.24
N LEU A 441 12.23 20.01 -8.64
CA LEU A 441 12.35 21.45 -8.84
C LEU A 441 12.28 22.23 -7.52
N ALA A 442 11.42 21.78 -6.60
CA ALA A 442 11.31 22.32 -5.25
C ALA A 442 10.85 21.21 -4.28
N SER A 443 11.22 21.33 -3.01
CA SER A 443 10.78 20.41 -1.95
C SER A 443 10.81 21.08 -0.58
N THR A 444 9.92 20.66 0.33
CA THR A 444 10.02 21.00 1.75
C THR A 444 11.19 20.29 2.46
N ASN A 445 11.73 19.22 1.86
CA ASN A 445 12.93 18.55 2.35
C ASN A 445 14.17 19.08 1.59
N PRO A 446 15.07 19.82 2.26
CA PRO A 446 16.25 20.40 1.61
C PRO A 446 17.21 19.37 1.00
N GLN A 447 17.17 18.10 1.44
CA GLN A 447 18.01 17.05 0.87
C GLN A 447 17.55 16.59 -0.51
N LEU A 448 16.29 16.87 -0.86
CA LEU A 448 15.68 16.47 -2.13
C LEU A 448 15.61 17.64 -3.14
N ALA A 449 15.54 18.88 -2.64
CA ALA A 449 15.44 20.06 -3.49
C ALA A 449 16.64 20.19 -4.46
N GLY A 450 16.35 20.33 -5.76
CA GLY A 450 17.37 20.45 -6.81
C GLY A 450 18.05 19.14 -7.19
N ALA A 451 17.59 17.98 -6.68
CA ALA A 451 18.16 16.68 -7.02
C ALA A 451 17.61 16.14 -8.34
N ALA A 452 18.49 15.51 -9.13
CA ALA A 452 18.11 14.64 -10.23
C ALA A 452 18.25 13.18 -9.77
N VAL A 453 17.14 12.47 -9.62
CA VAL A 453 17.12 11.09 -9.11
C VAL A 453 16.89 10.14 -10.27
N PRO A 454 17.67 9.04 -10.42
CA PRO A 454 17.42 8.05 -11.46
C PRO A 454 15.97 7.57 -11.43
N ARG A 455 15.30 7.58 -12.58
CA ARG A 455 13.86 7.34 -12.72
C ARG A 455 13.41 6.03 -12.07
N ASP A 456 14.15 4.95 -12.31
CA ASP A 456 13.86 3.62 -11.72
C ASP A 456 13.86 3.66 -10.18
N HIS A 457 14.55 4.63 -9.56
CA HIS A 457 14.66 4.81 -8.12
C HIS A 457 13.60 5.77 -7.55
N THR A 458 12.53 6.08 -8.28
CA THR A 458 11.50 7.00 -7.80
C THR A 458 10.11 6.37 -7.72
N MET A 459 9.28 6.90 -6.83
CA MET A 459 7.86 6.52 -6.76
C MET A 459 7.05 7.24 -7.84
N CYS A 460 7.40 8.49 -8.13
CA CYS A 460 6.68 9.40 -9.02
C CYS A 460 6.59 8.92 -10.48
N GLN A 461 7.51 8.07 -10.93
CA GLN A 461 7.38 7.44 -12.25
C GLN A 461 6.07 6.63 -12.41
N HIS A 462 5.53 6.09 -11.32
CA HIS A 462 4.27 5.34 -11.35
C HIS A 462 3.06 6.27 -11.50
N GLN A 463 3.18 7.53 -11.08
CA GLN A 463 2.14 8.56 -11.28
C GLN A 463 1.94 8.82 -12.77
N LEU A 464 2.97 8.70 -13.61
CA LEU A 464 2.84 8.99 -15.05
C LEU A 464 1.96 8.01 -15.81
N MET A 465 1.57 6.89 -15.20
CA MET A 465 0.74 5.87 -15.83
C MET A 465 -0.75 6.22 -15.83
N SER A 466 -1.19 7.22 -15.05
CA SER A 466 -2.56 7.78 -15.07
C SER A 466 -2.51 9.28 -14.76
N GLN A 467 -3.55 10.02 -15.12
CA GLN A 467 -3.71 11.40 -14.62
C GLN A 467 -4.27 11.43 -13.19
N ASP A 468 -5.00 10.37 -12.81
CA ASP A 468 -5.63 10.24 -11.50
C ASP A 468 -4.56 10.18 -10.39
N PRO A 469 -4.87 10.69 -9.18
CA PRO A 469 -3.94 10.63 -8.07
C PRO A 469 -3.55 9.19 -7.71
N LEU A 470 -2.32 9.03 -7.19
CA LEU A 470 -1.75 7.75 -6.83
C LEU A 470 -1.41 7.73 -5.34
N VAL A 471 -1.85 6.69 -4.62
CA VAL A 471 -1.58 6.54 -3.19
C VAL A 471 -0.87 5.22 -2.94
N PHE A 472 0.34 5.26 -2.43
CA PHE A 472 1.03 4.08 -1.91
C PHE A 472 0.93 4.05 -0.39
N ILE A 473 0.32 2.99 0.11
CA ILE A 473 0.30 2.63 1.53
C ILE A 473 1.33 1.51 1.69
N HIS A 474 2.27 1.66 2.62
CA HIS A 474 3.36 0.72 2.82
C HIS A 474 4.23 0.48 1.57
N PRO A 475 4.86 1.52 1.00
CA PRO A 475 5.73 1.35 -0.17
C PRO A 475 6.96 0.45 0.13
N GLU A 476 7.33 0.26 1.40
CA GLU A 476 8.32 -0.74 1.84
C GLU A 476 7.87 -2.20 1.66
N ALA A 477 6.56 -2.42 1.53
CA ALA A 477 5.91 -3.72 1.39
C ALA A 477 5.38 -4.00 -0.03
N ASP A 478 5.61 -3.09 -0.97
CA ASP A 478 5.13 -3.15 -2.35
C ASP A 478 6.24 -3.63 -3.29
N VAL A 479 5.98 -4.69 -4.06
CA VAL A 479 6.96 -5.28 -4.99
C VAL A 479 7.48 -4.33 -6.07
N ARG A 480 6.79 -3.20 -6.32
CA ARG A 480 7.23 -2.16 -7.25
C ARG A 480 8.30 -1.26 -6.64
N LEU A 481 8.30 -1.14 -5.31
CA LEU A 481 8.95 -0.02 -4.61
C LEU A 481 9.93 -0.47 -3.53
N HIS A 482 9.78 -1.67 -2.95
CA HIS A 482 10.50 -2.09 -1.73
C HIS A 482 12.03 -1.97 -1.82
N ALA A 483 12.59 -2.07 -3.02
CA ALA A 483 14.02 -1.97 -3.28
C ALA A 483 14.53 -0.53 -3.45
N ILE A 484 13.66 0.46 -3.64
CA ILE A 484 14.03 1.87 -3.82
C ILE A 484 14.74 2.38 -2.56
N HIS A 485 15.94 2.94 -2.75
CA HIS A 485 16.80 3.35 -1.65
C HIS A 485 16.19 4.47 -0.79
N THR A 486 15.55 5.46 -1.41
CA THR A 486 14.95 6.60 -0.71
C THR A 486 13.87 6.18 0.30
N ILE A 487 13.08 5.15 -0.01
CA ILE A 487 12.09 4.61 0.93
C ILE A 487 12.76 4.07 2.18
N LYS A 488 13.88 3.36 2.03
CA LYS A 488 14.66 2.81 3.15
C LYS A 488 15.37 3.92 3.94
N LEU A 489 16.00 4.85 3.23
CA LEU A 489 16.79 5.94 3.82
C LEU A 489 15.92 6.88 4.67
N LEU A 490 14.75 7.26 4.16
CA LEU A 490 13.83 8.16 4.85
C LEU A 490 12.76 7.43 5.67
N SER A 491 12.76 6.09 5.66
CA SER A 491 11.74 5.26 6.31
C SER A 491 10.32 5.64 5.93
N LEU A 492 10.08 5.87 4.63
CA LEU A 492 8.76 6.26 4.11
C LEU A 492 7.75 5.13 4.31
N ARG A 493 6.50 5.50 4.62
CA ARG A 493 5.36 4.61 4.85
C ARG A 493 4.12 4.99 4.05
N THR A 494 4.04 6.24 3.60
CA THR A 494 3.03 6.67 2.62
C THR A 494 3.63 7.59 1.58
N TYR A 495 3.09 7.49 0.37
CA TYR A 495 3.27 8.43 -0.72
C TYR A 495 1.90 8.77 -1.33
N VAL A 496 1.68 10.04 -1.62
CA VAL A 496 0.50 10.53 -2.35
C VAL A 496 0.97 11.44 -3.48
N GLY A 497 0.64 11.09 -4.73
CA GLY A 497 1.03 11.81 -5.93
C GLY A 497 -0.17 12.38 -6.67
N PHE A 498 0.00 13.59 -7.19
CA PHE A 498 -0.93 14.25 -8.11
C PHE A 498 -0.16 14.67 -9.36
N SER A 499 -0.77 14.50 -10.53
CA SER A 499 -0.13 14.77 -11.81
C SER A 499 0.14 16.27 -12.00
N VAL A 500 1.39 16.61 -12.32
CA VAL A 500 1.71 17.89 -12.96
C VAL A 500 1.59 17.69 -14.46
N THR A 501 0.84 18.56 -15.13
CA THR A 501 0.46 18.39 -16.53
C THR A 501 1.00 19.50 -17.44
N ALA A 502 1.04 19.21 -18.73
CA ALA A 502 1.29 20.19 -19.77
C ALA A 502 0.26 20.04 -20.92
N PRO A 503 -0.19 21.14 -21.51
CA PRO A 503 -1.13 21.11 -22.64
C PRO A 503 -0.44 20.54 -23.88
N THR A 504 -1.12 19.68 -24.61
CA THR A 504 -0.69 19.22 -25.94
C THR A 504 -0.62 20.38 -26.94
N GLN A 505 0.08 20.19 -28.07
CA GLN A 505 0.26 21.25 -29.08
C GLN A 505 -1.06 21.78 -29.66
N ASP A 506 -2.09 20.94 -29.74
CA ASP A 506 -3.44 21.33 -30.16
C ASP A 506 -4.27 21.96 -29.03
N GLY A 507 -3.74 22.00 -27.81
CA GLY A 507 -4.34 22.63 -26.62
C GLY A 507 -5.57 21.93 -26.07
N ARG A 508 -5.93 20.76 -26.62
CA ARG A 508 -7.17 20.05 -26.28
C ARG A 508 -7.02 19.13 -25.08
N ASP A 509 -5.87 18.50 -24.96
CA ASP A 509 -5.60 17.52 -23.93
C ASP A 509 -4.47 17.99 -23.00
N GLN A 510 -4.49 17.49 -21.78
CA GLN A 510 -3.41 17.62 -20.81
C GLN A 510 -2.67 16.30 -20.72
N ILE A 511 -1.34 16.32 -20.59
CA ILE A 511 -0.53 15.12 -20.40
C ILE A 511 0.27 15.25 -19.10
N ALA A 512 0.28 14.20 -18.29
CA ALA A 512 1.10 14.11 -17.09
C ALA A 512 2.59 14.09 -17.45
N VAL A 513 3.35 15.08 -16.97
CA VAL A 513 4.78 15.28 -17.25
C VAL A 513 5.65 15.17 -15.99
N GLY A 514 5.03 15.19 -14.82
CA GLY A 514 5.68 15.10 -13.52
C GLY A 514 4.64 14.96 -12.40
N SER A 515 5.02 15.30 -11.18
CA SER A 515 4.12 15.19 -10.03
C SER A 515 4.34 16.27 -8.98
N LEU A 516 3.25 16.68 -8.32
CA LEU A 516 3.27 17.23 -6.98
C LEU A 516 2.94 16.08 -6.04
N CYS A 517 3.85 15.72 -5.15
CA CYS A 517 3.64 14.60 -4.26
C CYS A 517 4.06 14.88 -2.83
N CYS A 518 3.37 14.21 -1.90
CA CYS A 518 3.64 14.23 -0.48
C CYS A 518 4.07 12.84 0.00
N ALA A 519 4.94 12.78 1.01
CA ALA A 519 5.40 11.55 1.61
C ALA A 519 5.54 11.70 3.13
N ASP A 520 5.30 10.59 3.83
CA ASP A 520 5.36 10.52 5.29
C ASP A 520 6.04 9.23 5.75
N MET A 521 6.62 9.27 6.95
CA MET A 521 7.12 8.14 7.72
C MET A 521 6.01 7.41 8.49
N LYS A 522 4.78 7.94 8.47
CA LYS A 522 3.57 7.31 9.01
C LYS A 522 2.65 6.81 7.88
N PRO A 523 1.95 5.69 8.07
CA PRO A 523 0.98 5.21 7.10
C PRO A 523 -0.30 6.05 7.17
N HIS A 524 -0.65 6.69 6.05
CA HIS A 524 -1.93 7.34 5.78
C HIS A 524 -2.69 6.53 4.73
N PRO A 525 -3.74 5.78 5.11
CA PRO A 525 -4.45 4.87 4.23
C PRO A 525 -5.57 5.51 3.40
N GLU A 526 -6.02 6.68 3.85
CA GLU A 526 -7.21 7.36 3.40
C GLU A 526 -6.82 8.78 3.03
N LEU A 527 -7.44 9.26 1.96
CA LEU A 527 -7.37 10.63 1.52
C LEU A 527 -8.76 11.23 1.72
N THR A 528 -8.90 12.37 2.39
CA THR A 528 -10.24 12.96 2.51
C THR A 528 -10.64 13.65 1.20
N ARG A 529 -11.94 13.86 0.98
CA ARG A 529 -12.47 14.54 -0.21
C ARG A 529 -11.91 15.95 -0.35
N CYS A 530 -11.84 16.71 0.75
CA CYS A 530 -11.21 18.02 0.77
C CYS A 530 -9.71 17.96 0.41
N GLN A 531 -8.94 17.03 1.01
CA GLN A 531 -7.52 16.84 0.67
C GLN A 531 -7.33 16.54 -0.82
N TYR A 532 -8.18 15.68 -1.38
CA TYR A 532 -8.17 15.34 -2.80
C TYR A 532 -8.38 16.59 -3.67
N ALA A 533 -9.44 17.35 -3.43
CA ALA A 533 -9.78 18.54 -4.20
C ALA A 533 -8.68 19.60 -4.13
N MET A 534 -8.17 19.86 -2.93
CA MET A 534 -7.11 20.84 -2.69
C MET A 534 -5.80 20.47 -3.37
N MET A 535 -5.34 19.23 -3.20
CA MET A 535 -4.11 18.77 -3.84
C MET A 535 -4.23 18.79 -5.36
N GLN A 536 -5.41 18.50 -5.90
CA GLN A 536 -5.67 18.64 -7.33
C GLN A 536 -5.51 20.09 -7.80
N ASN A 537 -6.05 21.06 -7.04
CA ASN A 537 -5.90 22.49 -7.32
C ASN A 537 -4.44 22.97 -7.18
N LEU A 538 -3.71 22.47 -6.18
CA LEU A 538 -2.28 22.77 -6.00
C LEU A 538 -1.43 22.19 -7.15
N ALA A 539 -1.72 20.98 -7.62
CA ALA A 539 -1.01 20.37 -8.74
C ALA A 539 -1.25 21.09 -10.07
N ARG A 540 -2.49 21.55 -10.32
CA ARG A 540 -2.81 22.43 -11.47
C ARG A 540 -2.07 23.75 -11.38
N THR A 541 -2.08 24.39 -10.21
CA THR A 541 -1.35 25.65 -9.95
C THR A 541 0.15 25.48 -10.18
N ALA A 542 0.75 24.38 -9.69
CA ALA A 542 2.15 24.04 -9.94
C ALA A 542 2.43 23.92 -11.45
N SER A 543 1.55 23.24 -12.19
CA SER A 543 1.65 23.09 -13.64
C SER A 543 1.69 24.44 -14.35
N LEU A 544 0.78 25.37 -14.01
CA LEU A 544 0.74 26.72 -14.57
C LEU A 544 2.01 27.51 -14.28
N LEU A 545 2.47 27.53 -13.03
CA LEU A 545 3.69 28.25 -12.63
C LEU A 545 4.93 27.71 -13.34
N MET A 546 5.05 26.39 -13.44
CA MET A 546 6.15 25.74 -14.15
C MET A 546 6.14 26.05 -15.64
N GLN A 547 4.96 26.03 -16.28
CA GLN A 547 4.82 26.38 -17.70
C GLN A 547 5.15 27.86 -17.95
N HIS A 548 4.74 28.79 -17.08
CA HIS A 548 5.10 30.20 -17.18
C HIS A 548 6.62 30.40 -17.12
N LYS A 549 7.30 29.74 -16.16
CA LYS A 549 8.77 29.76 -16.06
C LYS A 549 9.43 29.13 -17.29
N GLY A 550 8.92 28.00 -17.78
CA GLY A 550 9.40 27.33 -18.99
C GLY A 550 9.34 28.24 -20.22
N LYS A 551 8.21 28.92 -20.44
CA LYS A 551 8.02 29.89 -21.53
C LYS A 551 8.99 31.07 -21.43
N GLN A 552 9.18 31.63 -20.22
CA GLN A 552 10.14 32.73 -20.00
C GLN A 552 11.57 32.30 -20.34
N LEU A 553 11.97 31.07 -20.00
CA LEU A 553 13.29 30.55 -20.36
C LEU A 553 13.45 30.36 -21.87
N GLN A 554 12.44 29.83 -22.55
CA GLN A 554 12.46 29.68 -24.01
C GLN A 554 12.58 31.04 -24.71
N GLN A 555 11.85 32.05 -24.26
CA GLN A 555 11.94 33.42 -24.79
C GLN A 555 13.35 34.03 -24.61
N ARG A 556 14.02 33.76 -23.49
CA ARG A 556 15.40 34.20 -23.25
C ARG A 556 16.44 33.44 -24.09
N ALA A 557 16.11 32.21 -24.51
CA ALA A 557 17.01 31.35 -25.27
C ALA A 557 16.85 31.49 -26.80
N ALA A 558 15.78 32.13 -27.28
CA ALA A 558 15.57 32.38 -28.71
C ALA A 558 16.62 33.38 -29.25
N PRO A 559 17.32 33.08 -30.36
CA PRO A 559 18.22 34.05 -30.98
C PRO A 559 17.41 35.25 -31.50
N ALA A 560 17.90 36.45 -31.19
CA ALA A 560 17.30 37.74 -31.58
C ALA A 560 17.21 37.93 -33.10
#